data_AF-A0AA46TAN1-F1
#
_entry.id   AF-A0AA46TAN1-F1
#
_cell.length_a   1.000
_cell.length_b   1.000
_cell.length_c   1.000
_cell.angle_alpha   90.00
_cell.angle_beta   90.00
_cell.angle_gamma   90.00
#
_symmetry.space_group_name_H-M   'P 1'
#
loop_
_entity.id
_entity.type
_entity.pdbx_description
1 polymer ?
#
loop_
_entity_poly.entity_id
_entity_poly.type
_entity_poly.pdbx_seq_one_letter_code
_entity_poly.pdbx_strand_id
1 'polypeptide(L)'
;MANADTGSSFKTSAFEDEAYERARILKAEDTAAVDVFRAMKVVGAEKVCKSVVDEDSEGRYYKAVEIAFKENTFKTLLSGTPDLISVCPKYPVLSQKEKEEVWTTILGIMAFYESTCRELKPRDSGPNGKLAGPFQLHYGKERNYGYLCKKFDAVAGEERLVPCVLSMLEGYLKRSNKLFPNRKEGATYWEVLQLNAAKRFRVKSDNGAVAVGNGADFVKLAIKNYKYCK
;
A
#
# COMPACT_ATOMS: atom_id res chain seq x y z
N MET A 1 -41.71 -59.12 -7.39
CA MET A 1 -40.40 -58.64 -7.90
C MET A 1 -40.52 -57.15 -8.18
N ALA A 2 -39.48 -56.41 -7.80
CA ALA A 2 -39.33 -54.96 -7.79
C ALA A 2 -39.47 -54.32 -9.20
N ASN A 3 -39.61 -53.01 -9.44
CA ASN A 3 -38.97 -51.85 -8.82
C ASN A 3 -39.86 -50.60 -8.97
N ALA A 4 -39.86 -49.75 -7.94
CA ALA A 4 -40.22 -48.35 -8.02
C ALA A 4 -38.92 -47.55 -8.16
N ASP A 5 -38.85 -46.66 -9.16
CA ASP A 5 -37.73 -45.73 -9.31
C ASP A 5 -38.23 -44.32 -9.01
N THR A 6 -37.87 -43.83 -7.83
CA THR A 6 -38.19 -42.51 -7.31
C THR A 6 -37.20 -41.48 -7.84
N GLY A 7 -37.71 -40.49 -8.58
CA GLY A 7 -36.96 -39.30 -8.95
C GLY A 7 -36.46 -38.53 -7.73
N SER A 8 -35.14 -38.55 -7.52
CA SER A 8 -34.46 -37.71 -6.54
C SER A 8 -34.19 -36.34 -7.17
N SER A 9 -35.06 -35.38 -6.85
CA SER A 9 -34.80 -33.95 -7.03
C SER A 9 -33.68 -33.55 -6.07
N PHE A 10 -32.44 -33.54 -6.55
CA PHE A 10 -31.30 -32.96 -5.83
C PHE A 10 -31.52 -31.46 -5.65
N LYS A 11 -31.95 -31.05 -4.45
CA LYS A 11 -31.85 -29.67 -3.98
C LYS A 11 -30.40 -29.41 -3.62
N THR A 12 -29.59 -29.00 -4.59
CA THR A 12 -28.29 -28.36 -4.37
C THR A 12 -28.54 -27.06 -3.62
N SER A 13 -28.21 -27.10 -2.34
CA SER A 13 -28.64 -26.18 -1.30
C SER A 13 -27.96 -24.82 -1.42
N ALA A 14 -28.62 -23.76 -0.97
CA ALA A 14 -28.08 -22.39 -0.84
C ALA A 14 -26.69 -22.29 -0.16
N PHE A 15 -26.22 -23.34 0.51
CA PHE A 15 -24.86 -23.48 1.04
C PHE A 15 -23.79 -23.65 -0.04
N GLU A 16 -24.08 -24.30 -1.17
CA GLU A 16 -23.13 -24.45 -2.29
C GLU A 16 -22.96 -23.12 -3.03
N ASP A 17 -24.04 -22.35 -3.17
CA ASP A 17 -23.98 -20.98 -3.70
C ASP A 17 -23.23 -20.04 -2.76
N GLU A 18 -23.41 -20.15 -1.44
CA GLU A 18 -22.69 -19.33 -0.45
C GLU A 18 -21.19 -19.70 -0.39
N ALA A 19 -20.85 -20.98 -0.52
CA ALA A 19 -19.46 -21.45 -0.59
C ALA A 19 -18.78 -21.05 -1.91
N TYR A 20 -19.51 -21.13 -3.03
CA TYR A 20 -19.03 -20.65 -4.33
C TYR A 20 -18.83 -19.13 -4.31
N GLU A 21 -19.74 -18.40 -3.69
CA GLU A 21 -19.65 -16.94 -3.63
C GLU A 21 -18.60 -16.45 -2.62
N ARG A 22 -18.40 -17.17 -1.50
CA ARG A 22 -17.22 -16.98 -0.64
C ARG A 22 -15.93 -17.31 -1.38
N ALA A 23 -15.87 -18.39 -2.17
CA ALA A 23 -14.69 -18.73 -2.97
C ALA A 23 -14.44 -17.73 -4.11
N ARG A 24 -15.49 -17.10 -4.66
CA ARG A 24 -15.40 -16.03 -5.65
C ARG A 24 -14.94 -14.71 -5.04
N ILE A 25 -15.45 -14.37 -3.86
CA ILE A 25 -15.03 -13.20 -3.07
C ILE A 25 -13.56 -13.36 -2.63
N LEU A 26 -13.17 -14.53 -2.12
CA LEU A 26 -11.78 -14.86 -1.77
C LEU A 26 -10.86 -14.80 -3.00
N LYS A 27 -11.27 -15.34 -4.16
CA LYS A 27 -10.49 -15.21 -5.41
C LYS A 27 -10.37 -13.77 -5.93
N ALA A 28 -11.35 -12.91 -5.66
CA ALA A 28 -11.30 -11.51 -6.04
C ALA A 28 -10.44 -10.68 -5.07
N GLU A 29 -10.48 -11.00 -3.77
CA GLU A 29 -9.64 -10.42 -2.72
C GLU A 29 -8.15 -10.78 -2.88
N ASP A 30 -7.85 -12.00 -3.31
CA ASP A 30 -6.47 -12.42 -3.64
C ASP A 30 -5.86 -11.68 -4.85
N THR A 31 -6.67 -11.29 -5.85
CA THR A 31 -6.11 -10.63 -7.05
C THR A 31 -5.55 -9.24 -6.81
N ALA A 32 -6.05 -8.52 -5.80
CA ALA A 32 -5.60 -7.18 -5.45
C ALA A 32 -4.15 -7.19 -4.94
N ALA A 33 -3.87 -8.02 -3.92
CA ALA A 33 -2.53 -8.21 -3.38
C ALA A 33 -1.55 -8.76 -4.43
N VAL A 34 -2.02 -9.66 -5.29
CA VAL A 34 -1.26 -10.22 -6.42
C VAL A 34 -0.95 -9.16 -7.49
N ASP A 35 -1.78 -8.15 -7.69
CA ASP A 35 -1.50 -7.07 -8.65
C ASP A 35 -0.55 -6.01 -8.08
N VAL A 36 -0.59 -5.75 -6.77
CA VAL A 36 0.48 -5.02 -6.06
C VAL A 36 1.81 -5.77 -6.21
N PHE A 37 1.78 -7.10 -6.01
CA PHE A 37 2.93 -7.98 -6.22
C PHE A 37 3.43 -7.91 -7.67
N ARG A 38 2.55 -7.94 -8.67
CA ARG A 38 2.93 -7.82 -10.08
C ARG A 38 3.59 -6.47 -10.37
N ALA A 39 3.04 -5.38 -9.84
CA ALA A 39 3.65 -4.05 -9.96
C ALA A 39 5.03 -3.98 -9.29
N MET A 40 5.21 -4.64 -8.14
CA MET A 40 6.50 -4.78 -7.45
C MET A 40 7.46 -5.79 -8.13
N LYS A 41 6.92 -6.78 -8.85
CA LYS A 41 7.65 -7.83 -9.56
C LYS A 41 8.26 -7.34 -10.86
N VAL A 42 7.54 -6.49 -11.59
CA VAL A 42 8.06 -5.79 -12.79
C VAL A 42 9.39 -5.07 -12.50
N VAL A 43 9.66 -4.77 -11.23
CA VAL A 43 10.75 -3.94 -10.77
C VAL A 43 11.65 -4.63 -9.74
N GLY A 44 11.50 -5.94 -9.51
CA GLY A 44 12.38 -6.77 -8.68
C GLY A 44 12.31 -6.53 -7.17
N ALA A 45 11.26 -5.84 -6.68
CA ALA A 45 11.07 -5.56 -5.26
C ALA A 45 10.40 -6.73 -4.50
N GLU A 46 9.89 -7.74 -5.21
CA GLU A 46 9.13 -8.83 -4.58
C GLU A 46 10.00 -9.72 -3.68
N LYS A 47 11.29 -9.90 -4.03
CA LYS A 47 12.24 -10.72 -3.26
C LYS A 47 12.53 -10.14 -1.88
N VAL A 48 12.22 -8.87 -1.66
CA VAL A 48 12.66 -8.07 -0.52
C VAL A 48 11.52 -7.73 0.44
N CYS A 49 10.29 -7.65 -0.05
CA CYS A 49 9.12 -7.15 0.69
C CYS A 49 8.04 -8.20 0.97
N LYS A 50 8.44 -9.45 1.26
CA LYS A 50 7.50 -10.51 1.65
C LYS A 50 6.62 -10.16 2.86
N SER A 51 7.07 -9.27 3.75
CA SER A 51 6.27 -8.79 4.89
C SER A 51 5.15 -7.81 4.50
N VAL A 52 5.33 -7.09 3.40
CA VAL A 52 4.30 -6.22 2.79
C VAL A 52 3.30 -7.07 2.02
N VAL A 53 3.75 -8.17 1.43
CA VAL A 53 3.00 -9.01 0.51
C VAL A 53 3.40 -10.47 0.75
N ASP A 54 2.68 -11.14 1.63
CA ASP A 54 2.69 -12.59 1.71
C ASP A 54 1.40 -13.07 1.02
N GLU A 55 1.57 -13.96 0.03
CA GLU A 55 0.52 -14.53 -0.82
C GLU A 55 -0.48 -15.34 0.02
N ASP A 56 -0.04 -15.94 1.13
CA ASP A 56 -0.89 -16.77 1.99
C ASP A 56 -1.68 -15.97 3.05
N SER A 57 -1.39 -14.67 3.24
CA SER A 57 -1.96 -13.88 4.33
C SER A 57 -2.64 -12.58 3.94
N GLU A 58 -2.75 -12.27 2.63
CA GLU A 58 -3.16 -10.96 2.10
C GLU A 58 -2.33 -9.87 2.81
N GLY A 59 -1.07 -9.73 2.38
CA GLY A 59 -0.05 -8.80 2.88
C GLY A 59 -0.49 -7.84 4.00
N ARG A 60 0.08 -7.99 5.21
CA ARG A 60 -0.34 -7.34 6.47
C ARG A 60 -0.74 -5.85 6.38
N TYR A 61 -0.15 -5.08 5.48
CA TYR A 61 -0.54 -3.69 5.26
C TYR A 61 -1.83 -3.50 4.45
N TYR A 62 -2.17 -4.39 3.52
CA TYR A 62 -3.40 -4.32 2.72
C TYR A 62 -4.64 -4.34 3.62
N LYS A 63 -4.77 -5.37 4.47
CA LYS A 63 -5.86 -5.46 5.47
C LYS A 63 -5.90 -4.24 6.39
N ALA A 64 -4.74 -3.78 6.85
CA ALA A 64 -4.66 -2.60 7.70
C ALA A 64 -5.06 -1.31 6.97
N VAL A 65 -4.84 -1.21 5.66
CA VAL A 65 -5.32 -0.09 4.82
C VAL A 65 -6.85 -0.16 4.70
N GLU A 66 -7.42 -1.31 4.35
CA GLU A 66 -8.88 -1.47 4.25
C GLU A 66 -9.58 -1.09 5.57
N ILE A 67 -9.08 -1.62 6.71
CA ILE A 67 -9.58 -1.28 8.05
C ILE A 67 -9.46 0.22 8.30
N ALA A 68 -8.30 0.82 7.98
CA ALA A 68 -8.08 2.24 8.19
C ALA A 68 -9.09 3.10 7.40
N PHE A 69 -9.33 2.80 6.12
CA PHE A 69 -10.27 3.54 5.27
C PHE A 69 -11.74 3.30 5.66
N LYS A 70 -12.06 2.14 6.24
CA LYS A 70 -13.39 1.86 6.80
C LYS A 70 -13.64 2.64 8.09
N GLU A 71 -12.64 2.74 8.97
CA GLU A 71 -12.79 3.33 10.31
C GLU A 71 -12.53 4.85 10.33
N ASN A 72 -11.86 5.38 9.31
CA ASN A 72 -11.41 6.78 9.29
C ASN A 72 -11.77 7.47 7.97
N THR A 73 -11.82 8.79 8.01
CA THR A 73 -12.14 9.61 6.85
C THR A 73 -10.87 10.23 6.25
N PHE A 74 -10.41 9.69 5.11
CA PHE A 74 -9.26 10.21 4.36
C PHE A 74 -9.69 10.88 3.04
N LYS A 75 -10.36 12.05 3.14
CA LYS A 75 -10.98 12.71 1.98
C LYS A 75 -9.98 13.06 0.88
N THR A 76 -8.81 13.55 1.27
CA THR A 76 -7.78 14.00 0.33
C THR A 76 -7.09 12.81 -0.35
N LEU A 77 -6.86 11.72 0.40
CA LEU A 77 -6.41 10.46 -0.17
C LEU A 77 -7.44 9.94 -1.19
N LEU A 78 -8.73 9.94 -0.86
CA LEU A 78 -9.80 9.45 -1.73
C LEU A 78 -10.03 10.32 -2.98
N SER A 79 -9.83 11.64 -2.89
CA SER A 79 -9.93 12.54 -4.05
C SER A 79 -8.71 12.43 -4.97
N GLY A 80 -7.54 12.17 -4.38
CA GLY A 80 -6.26 12.19 -5.08
C GLY A 80 -5.79 13.62 -5.37
N THR A 81 -4.49 13.78 -5.57
CA THR A 81 -3.87 15.04 -5.97
C THR A 81 -3.72 15.12 -7.50
N PRO A 82 -3.60 16.32 -8.10
CA PRO A 82 -3.46 16.47 -9.55
C PRO A 82 -2.30 15.65 -10.16
N ASP A 83 -1.19 15.52 -9.44
CA ASP A 83 -0.03 14.74 -9.87
C ASP A 83 -0.20 13.22 -9.72
N LEU A 84 -1.03 12.76 -8.78
CA LEU A 84 -1.47 11.36 -8.73
C LEU A 84 -2.41 11.05 -9.90
N ILE A 85 -3.38 11.93 -10.16
CA ILE A 85 -4.34 11.79 -11.26
C ILE A 85 -3.61 11.82 -12.62
N SER A 86 -2.56 12.64 -12.76
CA SER A 86 -1.74 12.65 -13.98
C SER A 86 -1.06 11.29 -14.25
N VAL A 87 -0.79 10.50 -13.21
CA VAL A 87 -0.14 9.19 -13.32
C VAL A 87 -1.17 8.06 -13.42
N CYS A 88 -2.34 8.25 -12.79
CA CYS A 88 -3.49 7.36 -12.83
C CYS A 88 -4.75 8.15 -13.24
N PRO A 89 -5.00 8.37 -14.53
CA PRO A 89 -6.11 9.23 -14.99
C PRO A 89 -7.50 8.75 -14.54
N LYS A 90 -7.65 7.44 -14.33
CA LYS A 90 -8.89 6.83 -13.83
C LYS A 90 -9.08 6.96 -12.31
N TYR A 91 -8.06 7.43 -11.57
CA TYR A 91 -8.12 7.54 -10.10
C TYR A 91 -9.40 8.19 -9.57
N PRO A 92 -9.91 9.31 -10.13
CA PRO A 92 -11.12 9.95 -9.60
C PRO A 92 -12.37 9.05 -9.62
N VAL A 93 -12.47 8.16 -10.61
CA VAL A 93 -13.63 7.28 -10.83
C VAL A 93 -13.44 5.86 -10.29
N LEU A 94 -12.28 5.56 -9.71
CA LEU A 94 -12.07 4.30 -9.01
C LEU A 94 -13.01 4.17 -7.81
N SER A 95 -13.48 2.95 -7.59
CA SER A 95 -14.16 2.57 -6.35
C SER A 95 -13.21 2.75 -5.16
N GLN A 96 -13.78 2.79 -3.95
CA GLN A 96 -12.98 2.93 -2.74
C GLN A 96 -11.95 1.80 -2.59
N LYS A 97 -12.35 0.54 -2.84
CA LYS A 97 -11.46 -0.63 -2.80
C LYS A 97 -10.28 -0.49 -3.76
N GLU A 98 -10.54 -0.05 -4.99
CA GLU A 98 -9.48 0.16 -5.98
C GLU A 98 -8.53 1.31 -5.59
N LYS A 99 -9.02 2.33 -4.86
CA LYS A 99 -8.16 3.39 -4.30
C LYS A 99 -7.32 2.88 -3.14
N GLU A 100 -7.88 2.04 -2.27
CA GLU A 100 -7.14 1.37 -1.18
C GLU A 100 -6.00 0.51 -1.73
N GLU A 101 -6.21 -0.18 -2.85
CA GLU A 101 -5.17 -0.92 -3.56
C GLU A 101 -4.04 -0.02 -4.08
N VAL A 102 -4.37 1.14 -4.66
CA VAL A 102 -3.39 2.14 -5.10
C VAL A 102 -2.58 2.65 -3.90
N TRP A 103 -3.21 2.98 -2.78
CA TRP A 103 -2.52 3.41 -1.57
C TRP A 103 -1.66 2.30 -0.96
N THR A 104 -2.13 1.06 -0.96
CA THR A 104 -1.33 -0.08 -0.52
C THR A 104 -0.07 -0.22 -1.36
N THR A 105 -0.17 -0.04 -2.68
CA THR A 105 0.99 -0.03 -3.58
C THR A 105 1.98 1.09 -3.21
N ILE A 106 1.47 2.31 -3.00
CA ILE A 106 2.30 3.46 -2.60
C ILE A 106 3.02 3.16 -1.29
N LEU A 107 2.30 2.69 -0.27
CA LEU A 107 2.87 2.36 1.04
C LEU A 107 3.90 1.22 0.95
N GLY A 108 3.64 0.17 0.18
CA GLY A 108 4.59 -0.92 -0.01
C GLY A 108 5.92 -0.43 -0.60
N ILE A 109 5.85 0.46 -1.59
CA ILE A 109 7.04 1.08 -2.20
C ILE A 109 7.75 2.02 -1.23
N MET A 110 7.00 2.82 -0.46
CA MET A 110 7.58 3.64 0.61
C MET A 110 8.34 2.77 1.61
N ALA A 111 7.72 1.71 2.12
CA ALA A 111 8.35 0.79 3.06
C ALA A 111 9.61 0.12 2.48
N PHE A 112 9.60 -0.27 1.20
CA PHE A 112 10.77 -0.82 0.52
C PHE A 112 11.95 0.16 0.53
N TYR A 113 11.70 1.42 0.20
CA TYR A 113 12.78 2.40 0.09
C TYR A 113 13.27 2.97 1.42
N GLU A 114 12.38 3.02 2.41
CA GLU A 114 12.70 3.51 3.75
C GLU A 114 13.45 2.45 4.57
N SER A 115 13.02 1.20 4.54
CA SER A 115 13.52 0.15 5.45
C SER A 115 13.87 -1.17 4.78
N THR A 116 13.63 -1.28 3.46
CA THR A 116 13.69 -2.58 2.79
C THR A 116 12.59 -3.50 3.33
N CYS A 117 11.42 -2.92 3.68
CA CYS A 117 10.27 -3.60 4.26
C CYS A 117 10.54 -4.28 5.62
N ARG A 118 11.55 -3.81 6.36
CA ARG A 118 11.94 -4.38 7.65
C ARG A 118 11.36 -3.56 8.80
N GLU A 119 10.90 -4.26 9.83
CA GLU A 119 10.62 -3.68 11.14
C GLU A 119 11.93 -3.34 11.85
N LEU A 120 12.51 -2.20 11.48
CA LEU A 120 13.76 -1.74 12.07
C LEU A 120 13.49 -1.21 13.48
N LYS A 121 14.18 -1.79 14.47
CA LYS A 121 14.25 -1.21 15.82
C LYS A 121 14.83 0.21 15.75
N PRO A 122 14.48 1.11 16.69
CA PRO A 122 15.07 2.43 16.75
C PRO A 122 16.60 2.35 16.84
N ARG A 123 17.31 2.79 15.81
CA ARG A 123 18.79 2.87 15.80
C ARG A 123 19.27 4.27 16.21
N ASP A 124 20.55 4.39 16.52
CA ASP A 124 21.12 5.59 17.14
C ASP A 124 20.94 6.87 16.31
N SER A 125 20.85 7.96 17.06
CA SER A 125 20.13 9.21 16.81
C SER A 125 20.64 10.06 15.65
N GLY A 126 19.72 10.49 14.78
CA GLY A 126 19.91 11.65 13.91
C GLY A 126 19.43 12.95 14.58
N PRO A 127 19.63 14.13 13.94
CA PRO A 127 19.30 15.44 14.51
C PRO A 127 17.82 15.57 14.93
N ASN A 128 16.92 14.83 14.30
CA ASN A 128 15.48 14.89 14.55
C ASN A 128 14.96 13.75 15.46
N GLY A 129 15.83 12.82 15.88
CA GLY A 129 15.49 11.69 16.74
C GLY A 129 15.89 10.34 16.12
N LYS A 130 15.35 9.26 16.70
CA LYS A 130 15.54 7.89 16.20
C LYS A 130 14.43 7.56 15.20
N LEU A 131 14.78 6.96 14.06
CA LEU A 131 13.82 6.44 13.10
C LEU A 131 13.57 4.95 13.38
N ALA A 132 12.34 4.49 13.21
CA ALA A 132 11.96 3.10 13.44
C ALA A 132 10.84 2.63 12.51
N GLY A 133 10.73 1.31 12.39
CA GLY A 133 9.69 0.64 11.63
C GLY A 133 9.87 0.69 10.12
N PRO A 134 8.89 0.13 9.39
CA PRO A 134 8.94 -0.02 7.94
C PRO A 134 8.94 1.32 7.19
N PHE A 135 8.29 2.34 7.75
CA PHE A 135 8.17 3.68 7.19
C PHE A 135 9.16 4.69 7.79
N GLN A 136 10.11 4.23 8.61
CA GLN A 136 11.11 5.08 9.27
C GLN A 136 10.47 6.29 9.97
N LEU A 137 9.48 6.04 10.83
CA LEU A 137 8.83 7.07 11.61
C LEU A 137 9.73 7.56 12.76
N HIS A 138 9.66 8.84 13.14
CA HIS A 138 10.39 9.40 14.27
C HIS A 138 9.84 8.82 15.57
N TYR A 139 10.57 7.85 16.12
CA TYR A 139 10.19 7.08 17.29
C TYR A 139 9.86 7.98 18.49
N GLY A 140 8.64 7.86 18.99
CA GLY A 140 8.14 8.62 20.14
C GLY A 140 7.69 10.06 19.83
N LYS A 141 7.70 10.48 18.55
CA LYS A 141 7.26 11.79 18.08
C LYS A 141 6.13 11.71 17.03
N GLU A 142 5.60 10.52 16.75
CA GLU A 142 4.66 10.25 15.65
C GLU A 142 3.41 11.11 15.73
N ARG A 143 2.87 11.31 16.94
CA ARG A 143 1.71 12.18 17.24
C ARG A 143 1.83 13.62 16.73
N ASN A 144 3.04 14.09 16.44
CA ASN A 144 3.27 15.45 15.95
C ASN A 144 3.03 15.58 14.44
N TYR A 145 2.90 14.45 13.72
CA TYR A 145 2.89 14.45 12.24
C TYR A 145 1.54 14.06 11.63
N GLY A 146 0.70 13.32 12.36
CA GLY A 146 -0.60 12.85 11.87
C GLY A 146 -1.64 12.80 12.99
N TYR A 147 -2.90 13.05 12.63
CA TYR A 147 -4.00 13.18 13.61
C TYR A 147 -4.46 11.83 14.20
N LEU A 148 -4.11 10.71 13.55
CA LEU A 148 -4.35 9.36 14.08
C LEU A 148 -3.12 8.78 14.79
N CYS A 149 -1.99 9.48 14.74
CA CYS A 149 -0.74 8.98 15.30
C CYS A 149 -0.69 9.11 16.82
N LYS A 150 -0.23 8.05 17.47
CA LYS A 150 0.08 7.98 18.89
C LYS A 150 1.59 7.80 19.07
N LYS A 151 2.06 8.10 20.28
CA LYS A 151 3.46 7.89 20.65
C LYS A 151 3.83 6.40 20.45
N PHE A 152 4.97 6.17 19.81
CA PHE A 152 5.55 4.84 19.53
C PHE A 152 4.83 4.01 18.45
N ASP A 153 3.96 4.63 17.65
CA ASP A 153 3.36 3.94 16.50
C ASP A 153 4.40 3.44 15.49
N ALA A 154 5.62 4.00 15.48
CA ALA A 154 6.71 3.55 14.62
C ALA A 154 7.11 2.07 14.79
N VAL A 155 6.75 1.44 15.91
CA VAL A 155 7.03 0.02 16.19
C VAL A 155 5.78 -0.72 16.67
N ALA A 156 4.61 -0.12 16.51
CA ALA A 156 3.34 -0.78 16.82
C ALA A 156 2.95 -1.75 15.69
N GLY A 157 1.93 -2.58 15.94
CA GLY A 157 1.31 -3.41 14.92
C GLY A 157 0.70 -2.59 13.79
N GLU A 158 0.42 -3.23 12.66
CA GLU A 158 -0.06 -2.59 11.44
C GLU A 158 -1.37 -1.83 11.66
N GLU A 159 -2.23 -2.29 12.58
CA GLU A 159 -3.50 -1.68 12.95
C GLU A 159 -3.36 -0.27 13.56
N ARG A 160 -2.19 0.07 14.10
CA ARG A 160 -1.88 1.42 14.58
C ARG A 160 -0.97 2.18 13.62
N LEU A 161 0.00 1.48 13.06
CA LEU A 161 1.00 2.07 12.19
C LEU A 161 0.38 2.60 10.88
N VAL A 162 -0.47 1.81 10.22
CA VAL A 162 -1.03 2.16 8.91
C VAL A 162 -1.97 3.38 9.00
N PRO A 163 -2.96 3.43 9.92
CA PRO A 163 -3.78 4.63 10.08
C PRO A 163 -2.95 5.88 10.40
N CYS A 164 -1.91 5.74 11.23
CA CYS A 164 -0.99 6.84 11.50
C CYS A 164 -0.32 7.36 10.21
N VAL A 165 0.30 6.48 9.43
CA VAL A 165 0.97 6.84 8.16
C VAL A 165 -0.01 7.45 7.14
N LEU A 166 -1.20 6.86 6.99
CA LEU A 166 -2.24 7.41 6.12
C LEU A 166 -2.69 8.81 6.58
N SER A 167 -2.85 9.03 7.90
CA SER A 167 -3.23 10.34 8.44
C SER A 167 -2.14 11.41 8.22
N MET A 168 -0.87 11.02 8.26
CA MET A 168 0.27 11.88 7.93
C MET A 168 0.24 12.28 6.45
N LEU A 169 -0.03 11.31 5.56
CA LEU A 169 -0.18 11.56 4.12
C LEU A 169 -1.39 12.45 3.84
N GLU A 170 -2.57 12.14 4.39
CA GLU A 170 -3.79 12.97 4.28
C GLU A 170 -3.51 14.43 4.67
N GLY A 171 -2.91 14.65 5.85
CA GLY A 171 -2.58 15.98 6.32
C GLY A 171 -1.56 16.70 5.43
N TYR A 172 -0.58 15.98 4.90
CA TYR A 172 0.40 16.52 3.97
C TYR A 172 -0.24 16.92 2.64
N LEU A 173 -0.99 16.02 1.99
CA LEU A 173 -1.63 16.30 0.70
C LEU A 173 -2.65 17.42 0.80
N LYS A 174 -3.36 17.52 1.93
CA LYS A 174 -4.29 18.62 2.18
C LYS A 174 -3.60 19.98 2.16
N ARG A 175 -2.32 20.06 2.58
CA ARG A 175 -1.54 21.30 2.59
C ARG A 175 -0.80 21.55 1.26
N SER A 176 -0.21 20.52 0.68
CA SER A 176 0.65 20.65 -0.51
C SER A 176 -0.10 20.54 -1.84
N ASN A 177 -1.25 19.86 -1.83
CA ASN A 177 -1.97 19.41 -3.02
C ASN A 177 -1.08 18.67 -4.04
N LYS A 178 -0.03 17.99 -3.55
CA LYS A 178 0.96 17.27 -4.36
C LYS A 178 1.44 16.02 -3.66
N LEU A 179 1.33 14.86 -4.30
CA LEU A 179 1.94 13.61 -3.82
C LEU A 179 3.45 13.58 -4.10
N PHE A 180 3.86 14.14 -5.23
CA PHE A 180 5.23 14.12 -5.74
C PHE A 180 5.80 15.53 -5.91
N PRO A 181 6.04 16.28 -4.81
CA PRO A 181 6.62 17.61 -4.94
C PRO A 181 8.08 17.54 -5.40
N ASN A 182 8.56 18.61 -6.01
CA ASN A 182 9.99 18.86 -6.04
C ASN A 182 10.46 19.28 -4.62
N ARG A 183 11.69 18.95 -4.24
CA ARG A 183 12.31 19.32 -2.96
C ARG A 183 12.26 20.82 -2.67
N LYS A 184 12.28 21.66 -3.72
CA LYS A 184 12.17 23.13 -3.61
C LYS A 184 10.73 23.61 -3.37
N GLU A 185 9.73 22.81 -3.71
CA GLU A 185 8.31 23.15 -3.60
C GLU A 185 7.73 22.80 -2.22
N GLY A 186 8.34 21.84 -1.53
CA GLY A 186 7.96 21.48 -0.16
C GLY A 186 8.65 20.21 0.30
N ALA A 187 9.07 20.19 1.56
CA ALA A 187 9.56 18.97 2.19
C ALA A 187 8.38 18.06 2.54
N THR A 188 8.33 16.88 1.95
CA THR A 188 7.56 15.74 2.46
C THR A 188 8.24 15.17 3.69
N TYR A 189 7.48 14.50 4.56
CA TYR A 189 8.07 13.70 5.63
C TYR A 189 8.98 12.60 5.05
N TRP A 190 8.53 11.95 3.97
CA TRP A 190 9.28 10.89 3.29
C TRP A 190 9.93 11.39 2.01
N GLU A 191 11.26 11.40 1.97
CA GLU A 191 12.03 11.83 0.79
C GLU A 191 11.75 10.93 -0.42
N VAL A 192 11.36 9.67 -0.20
CA VAL A 192 10.99 8.71 -1.26
C VAL A 192 9.91 9.24 -2.20
N LEU A 193 9.04 10.17 -1.75
CA LEU A 193 7.98 10.75 -2.58
C LEU A 193 8.45 11.98 -3.38
N GLN A 194 9.68 12.46 -3.22
CA GLN A 194 10.18 13.67 -3.90
C GLN A 194 10.81 13.36 -5.26
N LEU A 195 10.46 14.13 -6.29
CA LEU A 195 10.94 13.95 -7.68
C LEU A 195 12.43 14.21 -7.91
N ASN A 196 13.10 14.80 -6.93
CA ASN A 196 14.53 15.07 -6.96
C ASN A 196 15.18 14.72 -5.62
N ALA A 197 14.69 13.65 -5.00
CA ALA A 197 15.33 13.04 -3.84
C ALA A 197 16.83 12.82 -4.11
N ALA A 198 17.67 13.14 -3.12
CA ALA A 198 19.11 12.92 -3.20
C ALA A 198 19.43 11.43 -3.27
N LYS A 199 18.61 10.60 -2.62
CA LYS A 199 18.72 9.14 -2.63
C LYS A 199 18.16 8.58 -3.94
N ARG A 200 19.06 8.03 -4.77
CA ARG A 200 18.71 7.24 -5.95
C ARG A 200 18.85 5.76 -5.66
N PHE A 201 18.01 4.95 -6.28
CA PHE A 201 17.99 3.52 -6.03
C PHE A 201 18.35 2.72 -7.27
N ARG A 202 18.99 1.58 -7.04
CA ARG A 202 19.33 0.60 -8.07
C ARG A 202 18.72 -0.72 -7.64
N VAL A 203 17.93 -1.33 -8.51
CA VAL A 203 17.40 -2.67 -8.28
C VAL A 203 18.17 -3.65 -9.15
N LYS A 204 18.64 -4.74 -8.55
CA LYS A 204 19.23 -5.84 -9.31
C LYS A 204 18.09 -6.66 -9.91
N SER A 205 17.98 -6.65 -11.23
CA SER A 205 17.19 -7.59 -12.00
C SER A 205 18.05 -8.82 -12.32
N ASP A 206 17.41 -9.93 -12.66
CA ASP A 206 18.06 -11.15 -13.13
C ASP A 206 18.86 -10.90 -14.44
N ASN A 207 18.58 -9.80 -15.16
CA ASN A 207 19.31 -9.33 -16.34
C ASN A 207 20.36 -8.23 -16.04
N GLY A 208 20.68 -7.98 -14.76
CA GLY A 208 21.63 -6.94 -14.34
C GLY A 208 21.00 -5.83 -13.50
N ALA A 209 21.82 -4.88 -13.02
CA ALA A 209 21.32 -3.75 -12.22
C ALA A 209 20.56 -2.75 -13.10
N VAL A 210 19.25 -2.60 -12.87
CA VAL A 210 18.44 -1.55 -13.47
C VAL A 210 18.53 -0.32 -12.56
N ALA A 211 18.94 0.81 -13.12
CA ALA A 211 18.85 2.09 -12.44
C ALA A 211 17.36 2.48 -12.35
N VAL A 212 16.78 2.41 -11.16
CA VAL A 212 15.36 2.72 -10.96
C VAL A 212 15.28 4.05 -10.22
N GLY A 213 15.61 5.13 -10.93
CA GLY A 213 15.35 6.52 -10.57
C GLY A 213 15.47 6.91 -9.08
N ASN A 214 14.63 7.85 -8.67
CA ASN A 214 14.31 8.10 -7.27
C ASN A 214 13.04 7.29 -6.88
N GLY A 215 12.69 7.30 -5.60
CA GLY A 215 11.50 6.60 -5.11
C GLY A 215 10.19 7.06 -5.77
N ALA A 216 10.08 8.34 -6.11
CA ALA A 216 8.86 8.91 -6.69
C ALA A 216 8.65 8.41 -8.11
N ASP A 217 9.72 8.35 -8.92
CA ASP A 217 9.68 7.76 -10.26
C ASP A 217 9.20 6.31 -10.22
N PHE A 218 9.61 5.58 -9.19
CA PHE A 218 9.20 4.20 -8.99
C PHE A 218 7.74 4.07 -8.60
N VAL A 219 7.27 4.87 -7.65
CA VAL A 219 5.84 4.93 -7.29
C VAL A 219 5.02 5.26 -8.54
N LYS A 220 5.46 6.24 -9.34
CA LYS A 220 4.80 6.61 -10.58
C LYS A 220 4.75 5.46 -11.58
N LEU A 221 5.86 4.77 -11.78
CA LEU A 221 5.93 3.63 -12.70
C LEU A 221 5.00 2.50 -12.26
N ALA A 222 4.98 2.17 -10.97
CA ALA A 222 4.11 1.13 -10.42
C ALA A 222 2.63 1.49 -10.60
N ILE A 223 2.23 2.71 -10.22
CA ILE A 223 0.85 3.19 -10.37
C ILE A 223 0.44 3.22 -11.84
N LYS A 224 1.27 3.78 -12.73
CA LYS A 224 0.97 3.85 -14.18
C LYS A 224 0.73 2.47 -14.79
N ASN A 225 1.41 1.45 -14.28
CA ASN A 225 1.25 0.07 -14.75
C ASN A 225 0.17 -0.72 -14.01
N TYR A 226 -0.46 -0.13 -13.00
CA TYR A 226 -1.52 -0.76 -12.24
C TYR A 226 -2.77 -0.97 -13.10
N LYS A 227 -3.44 -2.11 -12.95
CA LYS A 227 -4.57 -2.52 -13.82
C LYS A 227 -5.68 -1.47 -13.93
N TYR A 228 -5.96 -0.75 -12.86
CA TYR A 228 -7.02 0.25 -12.82
C TYR A 228 -6.59 1.65 -13.30
N CYS A 229 -5.29 1.86 -13.49
CA CYS A 229 -4.73 3.14 -13.92
C CYS A 229 -4.40 3.20 -15.42
N LYS A 230 -4.53 2.07 -16.12
CA LYS A 230 -4.38 1.94 -17.59
C LYS A 230 -5.66 2.29 -18.32
#